data_AF-A0A7M3Y1Y3-F1
#
_entry.id   AF-A0A7M3Y1Y3-F1
#
_cell.length_a   1.000
_cell.length_b   1.000
_cell.length_c   1.000
_cell.angle_alpha   90.00
_cell.angle_beta   90.00
_cell.angle_gamma   90.00
#
_symmetry.space_group_name_H-M   'P 1'
#
loop_
_entity.id
_entity.type
_entity.pdbx_description
1 polymer ?
#
loop_
_entity_poly.entity_id
_entity_poly.type
_entity_poly.pdbx_seq_one_letter_code
_entity_poly.pdbx_strand_id
1 'polypeptide(L)'
;MITRDDIAGIVENYDRMKLRVGMTASHSALDICDGAIEEGFPTVAYCKEGREKTYAKYFQSQRSPSGRVRRGMVDKAIVMPKFDGVLDPGMQQRMRDRNVVYIPNRSFTSYCDIDAIENDFHVPMFGSRNMLRMEERTED
;
A
#
# COMPACT_ATOMS: atom_id res chain seq x y z
N MET A 1 -11.72 5.26 -16.43
CA MET A 1 -11.30 5.77 -15.10
C MET A 1 -12.14 5.08 -14.06
N ILE A 2 -11.49 4.45 -13.08
CA ILE A 2 -12.15 3.83 -11.94
C ILE A 2 -12.96 4.88 -11.19
N THR A 3 -14.25 4.62 -11.00
CA THR A 3 -15.14 5.56 -10.34
C THR A 3 -15.11 5.39 -8.82
N ARG A 4 -15.69 6.37 -8.13
CA ARG A 4 -15.90 6.28 -6.68
C ARG A 4 -16.78 5.09 -6.32
N ASP A 5 -17.81 4.81 -7.12
CA ASP A 5 -18.77 3.73 -6.84
C ASP A 5 -18.13 2.35 -7.01
N ASP A 6 -17.22 2.18 -7.98
CA ASP A 6 -16.43 0.96 -8.14
C ASP A 6 -15.62 0.64 -6.87
N ILE A 7 -14.96 1.66 -6.30
CA ILE A 7 -14.18 1.50 -5.06
C ILE A 7 -15.11 1.34 -3.84
N ALA A 8 -16.26 2.04 -3.81
CA ALA A 8 -17.22 1.91 -2.72
C ALA A 8 -17.74 0.47 -2.61
N GLY A 9 -18.10 -0.17 -3.72
CA GLY A 9 -18.52 -1.57 -3.73
C GLY A 9 -17.44 -2.53 -3.23
N ILE A 10 -16.16 -2.24 -3.47
CA ILE A 10 -15.05 -3.03 -2.90
C ILE A 10 -14.97 -2.83 -1.38
N VAL A 11 -15.04 -1.58 -0.90
CA VAL A 11 -14.93 -1.24 0.52
C VAL A 11 -16.12 -1.79 1.33
N GLU A 12 -17.32 -1.88 0.75
CA GLU A 12 -18.48 -2.50 1.40
C GLU A 12 -18.26 -3.97 1.76
N ASN A 13 -17.43 -4.68 0.98
CA ASN A 13 -17.08 -6.08 1.21
C ASN A 13 -15.91 -6.26 2.19
N TYR A 14 -15.25 -5.18 2.63
CA TYR A 14 -14.14 -5.26 3.57
C TYR A 14 -14.61 -5.50 5.01
N ASP A 15 -13.92 -6.38 5.71
CA ASP A 15 -14.02 -6.48 7.16
C ASP A 15 -13.32 -5.28 7.81
N ARG A 16 -14.13 -4.33 8.29
CA ARG A 16 -13.66 -3.07 8.91
C ARG A 16 -12.77 -3.28 10.14
N MET A 17 -12.91 -4.41 10.83
CA MET A 17 -12.07 -4.74 12.00
C MET A 17 -10.72 -5.35 11.62
N LYS A 18 -10.50 -5.62 10.33
CA LYS A 18 -9.28 -6.25 9.79
C LYS A 18 -8.63 -5.42 8.69
N LEU A 19 -8.88 -4.12 8.65
CA LEU A 19 -8.24 -3.20 7.71
C LEU A 19 -6.72 -3.23 7.89
N ARG A 20 -6.01 -3.07 6.78
CA ARG A 20 -4.53 -2.99 6.75
C ARG A 20 -4.11 -1.82 5.90
N VAL A 21 -3.03 -1.17 6.31
CA VAL A 21 -2.44 -0.06 5.55
C VAL A 21 -1.33 -0.61 4.66
N GLY A 22 -1.50 -0.50 3.35
CA GLY A 22 -0.53 -0.97 2.36
C GLY A 22 0.15 0.17 1.62
N MET A 23 1.42 0.01 1.22
CA MET A 23 2.14 1.02 0.44
C MET A 23 3.32 0.45 -0.37
N THR A 24 3.72 1.16 -1.42
CA THR A 24 4.97 0.89 -2.15
C THR A 24 6.13 1.13 -1.20
N ALA A 25 7.01 0.14 -1.02
CA ALA A 25 8.08 0.19 -0.03
C ALA A 25 9.29 1.05 -0.50
N SER A 26 9.07 2.35 -0.63
CA SER A 26 10.04 3.38 -1.01
C SER A 26 9.50 4.77 -0.63
N HIS A 27 10.27 5.85 -0.84
CA HIS A 27 9.91 7.22 -0.48
C HIS A 27 9.61 7.37 1.02
N SER A 28 8.34 7.54 1.39
CA SER A 28 7.85 7.79 2.75
C SER A 28 7.23 6.55 3.40
N ALA A 29 7.52 5.35 2.88
CA ALA A 29 6.88 4.13 3.34
C ALA A 29 7.09 3.82 4.83
N LEU A 30 8.26 4.16 5.41
CA LEU A 30 8.52 3.95 6.83
C LEU A 30 7.69 4.92 7.69
N ASP A 31 7.54 6.17 7.28
CA ASP A 31 6.70 7.16 7.99
C ASP A 31 5.21 6.75 7.94
N ILE A 32 4.74 6.26 6.79
CA ILE A 32 3.38 5.73 6.65
C ILE A 32 3.19 4.51 7.57
N CYS A 33 4.17 3.62 7.63
CA CYS A 33 4.13 2.46 8.52
C CYS A 33 4.09 2.85 9.99
N ASP A 34 4.92 3.83 10.39
CA ASP A 34 5.00 4.31 11.77
C ASP A 34 3.67 4.91 12.22
N GLY A 35 3.13 5.87 11.46
CA GLY A 35 1.84 6.48 11.76
C GLY A 35 0.68 5.47 11.75
N ALA A 36 0.69 4.50 10.83
CA ALA A 36 -0.33 3.45 10.81
C ALA A 36 -0.29 2.57 12.07
N ILE A 37 0.90 2.26 12.59
CA ILE A 37 1.04 1.49 13.82
C ILE A 37 0.60 2.30 15.04
N GLU A 38 0.91 3.59 15.11
CA GLU A 38 0.45 4.47 16.19
C GLU A 38 -1.08 4.50 16.27
N GLU A 39 -1.75 4.51 15.12
CA GLU A 39 -3.22 4.43 15.00
C GLU A 39 -3.77 2.99 15.10
N GLY A 40 -2.91 1.99 15.34
CA GLY A 40 -3.32 0.60 15.60
C GLY A 40 -3.59 -0.26 14.35
N PHE A 41 -3.28 0.23 13.14
CA PHE A 41 -3.45 -0.53 11.91
C PHE A 41 -2.25 -1.42 11.60
N PRO A 42 -2.47 -2.69 11.17
CA PRO A 42 -1.39 -3.51 10.65
C PRO A 42 -0.87 -3.00 9.30
N THR A 43 0.44 -3.11 9.07
CA THR A 43 1.11 -2.54 7.90
C THR A 43 1.60 -3.58 6.89
N VAL A 44 1.52 -3.25 5.59
CA VAL A 44 1.96 -4.11 4.49
C VAL A 44 2.83 -3.32 3.51
N ALA A 45 4.13 -3.58 3.50
CA ALA A 45 5.09 -2.97 2.59
C ALA A 45 5.25 -3.84 1.33
N TYR A 46 4.95 -3.28 0.16
CA TYR A 46 5.16 -3.93 -1.15
C TYR A 46 6.55 -3.59 -1.68
N CYS A 47 7.47 -4.53 -1.51
CA CYS A 47 8.90 -4.36 -1.76
C CYS A 47 9.31 -4.90 -3.14
N LYS A 48 10.32 -4.26 -3.71
CA LYS A 48 11.08 -4.80 -4.84
C LYS A 48 12.22 -5.69 -4.32
N GLU A 49 12.45 -6.82 -4.99
CA GLU A 49 13.63 -7.67 -4.80
C GLU A 49 14.94 -6.85 -4.86
N GLY A 50 15.85 -7.14 -3.92
CA GLY A 50 17.09 -6.41 -3.70
C GLY A 50 16.94 -5.12 -2.87
N ARG A 51 15.71 -4.65 -2.61
CA ARG A 51 15.40 -3.43 -1.82
C ARG A 51 14.51 -3.72 -0.61
N GLU A 52 14.23 -4.98 -0.30
CA GLU A 52 13.31 -5.41 0.74
C GLU A 52 13.89 -5.38 2.15
N LYS A 53 15.22 -5.52 2.32
CA LYS A 53 15.86 -5.72 3.64
C LYS A 53 15.51 -4.65 4.67
N THR A 54 15.37 -3.39 4.25
CA THR A 54 14.92 -2.29 5.10
C THR A 54 13.60 -2.64 5.79
N TYR A 55 12.62 -3.10 5.02
CA TYR A 55 11.25 -3.39 5.49
C TYR A 55 11.12 -4.79 6.08
N ALA A 56 11.71 -5.80 5.43
CA ALA A 56 11.55 -7.20 5.78
C ALA A 56 12.44 -7.67 6.94
N LYS A 57 13.49 -6.90 7.29
CA LYS A 57 14.44 -7.27 8.35
C LYS A 57 14.66 -6.15 9.36
N TYR A 58 15.12 -4.98 8.92
CA TYR A 58 15.59 -3.96 9.85
C TYR A 58 14.46 -3.23 10.58
N PHE A 59 13.33 -3.02 9.89
CA PHE A 59 12.14 -2.37 10.44
C PHE A 59 10.93 -3.32 10.57
N GLN A 60 11.17 -4.63 10.48
CA GLN A 60 10.12 -5.61 10.74
C GLN A 60 9.59 -5.45 12.17
N SER A 61 8.27 -5.39 12.31
CA SER A 61 7.62 -5.24 13.61
C SER A 61 7.92 -6.44 14.51
N GLN A 62 8.20 -6.16 15.78
CA GLN A 62 8.28 -7.15 16.84
C GLN A 62 7.15 -6.86 17.83
N ARG A 63 6.23 -7.81 17.97
CA ARG A 63 5.05 -7.66 18.84
C ARG A 63 5.20 -8.49 20.11
N SER A 64 4.62 -8.02 21.21
CA SER A 64 4.45 -8.81 22.44
C SER A 64 3.44 -9.95 22.23
N PRO A 65 3.36 -10.93 23.15
CA PRO A 65 2.30 -11.94 23.13
C PRO A 65 0.88 -11.34 23.15
N SER A 66 0.72 -10.14 23.72
CA SER A 66 -0.54 -9.38 23.72
C SER A 66 -0.82 -8.61 22.42
N GLY A 67 0.06 -8.68 21.42
CA GLY A 67 -0.12 -8.02 20.12
C GLY A 67 0.41 -6.58 20.03
N ARG A 68 0.92 -6.00 21.12
CA ARG A 68 1.45 -4.62 21.13
C ARG A 68 2.82 -4.56 20.45
N VAL A 69 3.03 -3.57 19.58
CA VAL A 69 4.33 -3.33 18.95
C VAL A 69 5.35 -2.92 20.01
N ARG A 70 6.51 -3.57 20.00
CA ARG A 70 7.66 -3.25 20.85
C ARG A 70 8.75 -2.50 20.08
N ARG A 71 8.92 -2.83 18.80
CA ARG A 71 9.93 -2.24 17.91
C ARG A 71 9.55 -2.49 16.46
N GLY A 72 10.00 -1.59 15.57
CA GLY A 72 9.77 -1.70 14.14
C GLY A 72 8.32 -1.39 13.79
N MET A 73 8.07 -1.23 12.50
CA MET A 73 6.79 -0.71 12.02
C MET A 73 6.25 -1.41 10.77
N VAL A 74 6.93 -2.44 10.29
CA VAL A 74 6.48 -3.24 9.13
C VAL A 74 6.00 -4.60 9.59
N ASP A 75 4.68 -4.84 9.61
CA ASP A 75 4.13 -6.15 9.98
C ASP A 75 4.35 -7.20 8.90
N LYS A 76 4.20 -6.80 7.63
CA LYS A 76 4.41 -7.69 6.49
C LYS A 76 5.16 -6.98 5.38
N ALA A 77 6.26 -7.58 4.94
CA ALA A 77 6.87 -7.27 3.65
C ALA A 77 6.44 -8.31 2.60
N ILE A 78 5.93 -7.84 1.46
CA ILE A 78 5.62 -8.66 0.29
C ILE A 78 6.66 -8.31 -0.77
N VAL A 79 7.48 -9.29 -1.16
CA VAL A 79 8.57 -9.08 -2.10
C VAL A 79 8.10 -9.47 -3.51
N MET A 80 8.40 -8.60 -4.48
CA MET A 80 8.04 -8.74 -5.89
C MET A 80 9.25 -8.40 -6.77
N PRO A 81 9.34 -8.90 -8.02
CA PRO A 81 10.45 -8.59 -8.92
C PRO A 81 10.60 -7.10 -9.23
N LYS A 82 9.49 -6.36 -9.26
CA LYS A 82 9.39 -4.94 -9.57
C LYS A 82 8.28 -4.27 -8.76
N PHE A 83 8.31 -2.95 -8.66
CA PHE A 83 7.30 -2.19 -7.92
C PHE A 83 5.95 -2.14 -8.63
N ASP A 84 5.92 -2.12 -9.96
CA ASP A 84 4.71 -2.18 -10.79
C ASP A 84 3.91 -3.47 -10.62
N GLY A 85 4.49 -4.52 -10.02
CA GLY A 85 3.77 -5.76 -9.67
C GLY A 85 2.57 -5.55 -8.71
N VAL A 86 2.43 -4.38 -8.07
CA VAL A 86 1.20 -4.01 -7.35
C VAL A 86 -0.01 -3.86 -8.28
N LEU A 87 0.22 -3.57 -9.56
CA LEU A 87 -0.82 -3.47 -10.59
C LEU A 87 -1.29 -4.85 -11.08
N ASP A 88 -0.56 -5.93 -10.80
CA ASP A 88 -0.95 -7.26 -11.25
C ASP A 88 -2.34 -7.65 -10.69
N PRO A 89 -3.28 -8.11 -11.52
CA PRO A 89 -4.65 -8.42 -11.06
C PRO A 89 -4.69 -9.40 -9.89
N GLY A 90 -3.80 -10.41 -9.91
CA GLY A 90 -3.66 -11.37 -8.82
C GLY A 90 -3.11 -10.75 -7.53
N MET A 91 -2.21 -9.78 -7.64
CA MET A 91 -1.73 -9.03 -6.47
C MET A 91 -2.85 -8.16 -5.89
N GLN A 92 -3.55 -7.42 -6.74
CA GLN A 92 -4.68 -6.59 -6.33
C GLN A 92 -5.78 -7.41 -5.63
N GLN A 93 -6.12 -8.59 -6.16
CA GLN A 93 -7.07 -9.49 -5.51
C GLN A 93 -6.60 -9.89 -4.10
N ARG A 94 -5.32 -10.26 -3.95
CA ARG A 94 -4.74 -10.57 -2.63
C ARG A 94 -4.77 -9.38 -1.67
N MET A 95 -4.66 -8.14 -2.18
CA MET A 95 -4.83 -6.94 -1.35
C MET A 95 -6.26 -6.81 -0.86
N ARG A 96 -7.24 -6.97 -1.76
CA ARG A 96 -8.68 -6.92 -1.44
C ARG A 96 -9.10 -7.99 -0.45
N ASP A 97 -8.67 -9.23 -0.65
CA ASP A 97 -8.94 -10.35 0.26
C ASP A 97 -8.40 -10.12 1.68
N ARG A 98 -7.42 -9.22 1.82
CA ARG A 98 -6.81 -8.84 3.10
C ARG A 98 -7.24 -7.47 3.60
N ASN A 99 -8.30 -6.89 3.03
CA ASN A 99 -8.87 -5.60 3.39
C ASN A 99 -7.83 -4.46 3.39
N VAL A 100 -6.91 -4.47 2.42
CA VAL A 100 -5.86 -3.46 2.33
C VAL A 100 -6.45 -2.16 1.79
N VAL A 101 -6.18 -1.06 2.50
CA VAL A 101 -6.30 0.30 2.00
C VAL A 101 -4.89 0.79 1.66
N TYR A 102 -4.71 1.21 0.41
CA TYR A 102 -3.43 1.63 -0.11
C TYR A 102 -3.19 3.12 0.18
N ILE A 103 -2.03 3.46 0.75
CA ILE A 103 -1.61 4.86 0.90
C ILE A 103 -0.58 5.13 -0.21
N PRO A 104 -0.91 5.97 -1.19
CA PRO A 104 0.02 6.29 -2.27
C PRO A 104 1.16 7.14 -1.71
N ASN A 105 2.37 6.89 -2.22
CA ASN A 105 3.52 7.76 -2.04
C ASN A 105 4.17 8.02 -3.39
N ARG A 106 5.14 8.93 -3.48
CA ARG A 106 5.73 9.31 -4.77
C ARG A 106 6.37 8.14 -5.53
N SER A 107 6.87 7.11 -4.83
CA SER A 107 7.39 5.93 -5.52
C SER A 107 6.29 5.10 -6.19
N PHE A 108 5.04 5.15 -5.73
CA PHE A 108 3.93 4.51 -6.43
C PHE A 108 3.74 5.11 -7.81
N THR A 109 3.58 6.44 -7.92
CA THR A 109 3.38 7.11 -9.23
C THR A 109 4.64 7.12 -10.10
N SER A 110 5.84 7.16 -9.50
CA SER A 110 7.09 7.12 -10.27
C SER A 110 7.42 5.74 -10.87
N TYR A 111 6.86 4.64 -10.35
CA TYR A 111 7.13 3.29 -10.83
C TYR A 111 5.93 2.59 -11.46
N CYS A 112 4.72 3.14 -11.30
CA CYS A 112 3.50 2.63 -11.91
C CYS A 112 2.96 3.70 -12.84
N ASP A 113 2.58 3.31 -14.05
CA ASP A 113 1.99 4.23 -15.02
C ASP A 113 0.71 4.88 -14.46
N ILE A 114 0.57 6.19 -14.65
CA ILE A 114 -0.54 6.96 -14.06
C ILE A 114 -1.89 6.54 -14.66
N ASP A 115 -1.93 6.19 -15.95
CA ASP A 115 -3.15 5.70 -16.59
C ASP A 115 -3.54 4.34 -16.02
N ALA A 116 -2.57 3.45 -15.77
CA ALA A 116 -2.81 2.18 -15.11
C ALA A 116 -3.29 2.36 -13.65
N ILE A 117 -2.76 3.34 -12.92
CA ILE A 117 -3.29 3.70 -11.59
C ILE A 117 -4.75 4.18 -11.72
N GLU A 118 -5.06 5.05 -12.66
CA GLU A 118 -6.40 5.63 -12.81
C GLU A 118 -7.46 4.62 -13.30
N ASN A 119 -7.06 3.63 -14.11
CA ASN A 119 -7.98 2.75 -14.83
C ASN A 119 -7.97 1.29 -14.34
N ASP A 120 -6.86 0.79 -13.79
CA ASP A 120 -6.69 -0.64 -13.55
C ASP A 120 -6.45 -1.00 -12.06
N PHE A 121 -6.06 -0.05 -11.22
CA PHE A 121 -5.74 -0.30 -9.81
C PHE A 121 -6.98 -0.33 -8.89
N HIS A 122 -7.74 -1.43 -8.93
CA HIS A 122 -8.97 -1.68 -8.14
C HIS A 122 -8.70 -2.06 -6.67
N VAL A 123 -7.81 -1.33 -6.00
CA VAL A 123 -7.61 -1.40 -4.56
C VAL A 123 -8.04 -0.05 -3.97
N PRO A 124 -8.80 -0.02 -2.85
CA PRO A 124 -9.13 1.22 -2.17
C PRO A 124 -7.87 1.98 -1.82
N MET A 125 -7.83 3.26 -2.16
CA MET A 125 -6.67 4.12 -1.98
C MET A 125 -7.06 5.37 -1.19
N PHE A 126 -6.19 5.81 -0.29
CA PHE A 126 -6.38 7.05 0.47
C PHE A 126 -6.07 8.27 -0.41
N GLY A 127 -6.96 9.26 -0.41
CA GLY A 127 -6.84 10.48 -1.22
C GLY A 127 -7.59 10.41 -2.56
N SER A 128 -7.42 11.44 -3.39
CA SER A 128 -8.10 11.58 -4.68
C SER A 128 -7.26 11.00 -5.80
N ARG A 129 -7.72 9.92 -6.44
CA ARG A 129 -6.98 9.21 -7.50
C ARG A 129 -6.61 10.11 -8.69
N ASN A 130 -7.55 10.94 -9.15
CA ASN A 130 -7.35 11.90 -10.24
C ASN A 130 -6.36 13.03 -9.93
N MET A 131 -6.09 13.30 -8.64
CA MET A 131 -5.15 14.35 -8.25
C MET A 131 -3.69 13.89 -8.31
N LEU A 132 -3.44 12.56 -8.32
CA LEU A 132 -2.08 12.02 -8.43
C LEU A 132 -1.39 12.47 -9.71
N ARG A 133 -2.17 12.62 -10.78
CA ARG A 133 -1.71 13.10 -12.08
C ARG A 133 -1.07 14.51 -12.00
N MET A 134 -1.59 15.38 -11.14
CA MET A 134 -1.02 16.73 -10.94
C MET A 134 0.38 16.73 -10.31
N GLU A 135 0.82 15.61 -9.73
CA GLU A 135 2.16 15.46 -9.16
C GLU A 135 3.21 15.00 -10.17
N GLU A 136 2.77 14.58 -11.36
CA GLU A 136 3.63 14.20 -12.47
C GLU A 136 4.17 15.45 -13.17
N ARG A 137 5.50 15.52 -13.29
CA ARG A 137 6.21 16.73 -13.74
C ARG A 137 6.38 16.82 -15.26
N THR A 138 5.94 15.78 -15.96
CA THR A 138 6.14 15.59 -17.41
C THR A 138 4.84 15.66 -18.20
N GLU A 139 3.74 16.06 -17.56
CA GLU A 139 2.52 16.38 -18.30
C GLU A 139 2.62 17.80 -18.86
N ASP A 140 2.42 17.90 -20.18
CA ASP A 140 2.23 19.16 -20.90
C ASP A 140 0.79 19.69 -20.74
#